data_AF-A0A2J6TMC4-F1
#
_entry.id   AF-A0A2J6TMC4-F1
#
_cell.length_a   1.000
_cell.length_b   1.000
_cell.length_c   1.000
_cell.angle_alpha   90.00
_cell.angle_beta   90.00
_cell.angle_gamma   90.00
#
_symmetry.space_group_name_H-M   'P 1'
#
loop_
_entity.id
_entity.type
_entity.pdbx_description
1 polymer ?
#
loop_
_entity_poly.entity_id
_entity_poly.type
_entity_poly.pdbx_seq_one_letter_code
_entity_poly.pdbx_strand_id
1 'polypeptide(L)'
;MGQLNQKPISAAPQAIHIELRTTENSAAYLLPILQCVKESTPFLILLEIGTGSGTISVSFAKLTSDGQVTAIDLKQNVLQRAKAVAVGI
;
A
#
# COMPACT_ATOMS: atom_id res chain seq x y z
N MET A 1 25.88 35.45 -11.25
CA MET A 1 25.07 34.24 -11.52
C MET A 1 25.79 33.03 -10.96
N GLY A 2 25.37 32.52 -9.80
CA GLY A 2 25.86 31.26 -9.26
C GLY A 2 24.86 30.16 -9.60
N GLN A 3 25.28 29.15 -10.36
CA GLN A 3 24.44 27.98 -10.63
C GLN A 3 24.34 27.15 -9.34
N LEU A 4 23.14 27.05 -8.79
CA LEU A 4 22.83 26.13 -7.71
C LEU A 4 22.92 24.70 -8.25
N ASN A 5 23.94 23.98 -7.79
CA ASN A 5 24.12 22.56 -8.07
C ASN A 5 22.95 21.78 -7.43
N GLN A 6 21.95 21.41 -8.23
CA GLN A 6 20.86 20.55 -7.77
C GLN A 6 21.42 19.13 -7.60
N LYS A 7 21.64 18.73 -6.35
CA LYS A 7 21.94 17.35 -6.00
C LYS A 7 20.76 16.47 -6.44
N PRO A 8 20.98 15.38 -7.19
CA PRO A 8 19.89 14.49 -7.56
C PRO A 8 19.24 13.97 -6.28
N ILE A 9 17.92 14.16 -6.17
CA ILE A 9 17.12 13.64 -5.06
C ILE A 9 16.97 12.13 -5.31
N SER A 10 18.01 11.35 -5.03
CA SER A 10 17.86 9.90 -4.91
C SER A 10 17.08 9.65 -3.62
N ALA A 11 15.93 8.98 -3.71
CA ALA A 11 15.13 8.62 -2.56
C ALA A 11 16.01 7.90 -1.52
N ALA A 12 15.89 8.26 -0.24
CA ALA A 12 16.68 7.63 0.83
C ALA A 12 16.48 6.09 0.80
N PRO A 13 17.47 5.28 1.20
CA PRO A 13 17.35 3.82 1.24
C PRO A 13 16.12 3.30 2.01
N GLN A 14 15.62 4.06 3.00
CA GLN A 14 14.36 3.75 3.68
C GLN A 14 13.13 3.87 2.77
N ALA A 15 13.13 4.76 1.78
CA ALA A 15 12.02 4.93 0.84
C ALA A 15 11.89 3.72 -0.10
N ILE A 16 13.00 3.21 -0.66
CA ILE A 16 12.98 1.99 -1.49
C ILE A 16 12.49 0.75 -0.73
N HIS A 17 12.72 0.68 0.58
CA HIS A 17 12.25 -0.46 1.39
C HIS A 17 10.74 -0.44 1.65
N ILE A 18 10.14 0.76 1.78
CA ILE A 18 8.69 0.92 2.01
C ILE A 18 7.88 0.51 0.77
N GLU A 19 8.47 0.63 -0.41
CA GLU A 19 7.82 0.46 -1.72
C GLU A 19 7.73 -0.98 -2.21
N LEU A 20 8.37 -1.93 -1.53
CA LEU A 20 8.33 -3.37 -1.87
C LEU A 20 7.59 -4.20 -0.82
N ARG A 21 6.86 -3.54 0.08
CA ARG A 21 6.12 -4.21 1.14
C ARG A 21 4.81 -4.79 0.62
N THR A 22 4.57 -6.05 0.91
CA THR A 22 3.31 -6.77 0.66
C THR A 22 2.76 -7.31 1.97
N THR A 23 1.53 -7.84 1.95
CA THR A 23 0.98 -8.52 3.12
C THR A 23 1.89 -9.67 3.54
N GLU A 24 2.40 -10.45 2.59
CA GLU A 24 3.19 -11.66 2.85
C GLU A 24 4.55 -11.37 3.49
N ASN A 25 5.21 -10.26 3.11
CA ASN A 25 6.57 -9.97 3.61
C ASN A 25 6.62 -9.02 4.80
N SER A 26 5.58 -8.20 5.00
CA SER A 26 5.57 -7.14 6.02
C SER A 26 4.41 -7.23 7.00
N ALA A 27 3.35 -7.97 6.68
CA ALA A 27 2.17 -8.14 7.51
C ALA A 27 1.69 -9.59 7.56
N ALA A 28 2.62 -10.56 7.47
CA ALA A 28 2.31 -11.98 7.33
C ALA A 28 1.43 -12.52 8.46
N TYR A 29 1.55 -11.93 9.65
CA TYR A 29 0.75 -12.25 10.82
C TYR A 29 -0.76 -12.02 10.62
N LEU A 30 -1.16 -11.22 9.63
CA LEU A 30 -2.57 -10.99 9.26
C LEU A 30 -3.12 -12.05 8.31
N LEU A 31 -2.28 -12.83 7.62
CA LEU A 31 -2.75 -13.78 6.59
C LEU A 31 -3.79 -14.79 7.12
N PRO A 32 -3.62 -15.44 8.28
CA PRO A 32 -4.62 -16.38 8.79
C PRO A 32 -5.96 -15.70 9.08
N ILE A 33 -5.93 -14.43 9.53
CA ILE A 33 -7.14 -13.65 9.83
C ILE A 33 -7.84 -13.27 8.53
N LEU A 34 -7.10 -12.76 7.54
CA LEU A 34 -7.65 -12.37 6.24
C LEU A 34 -8.27 -13.57 5.49
N GLN A 35 -7.66 -14.74 5.58
CA GLN A 35 -8.21 -15.98 5.01
C GLN A 35 -9.52 -16.38 5.70
N CYS A 36 -9.53 -16.43 7.03
CA CYS A 36 -10.72 -16.74 7.81
C CYS A 36 -11.88 -15.75 7.54
N VAL A 37 -11.56 -14.45 7.46
CA VAL A 37 -12.55 -13.42 7.15
C VAL A 37 -13.03 -13.51 5.71
N LYS A 38 -12.17 -13.82 4.73
CA LYS A 38 -12.58 -14.05 3.34
C LYS A 38 -13.59 -15.19 3.22
N GLU A 39 -13.35 -16.29 3.92
CA GLU A 39 -14.24 -17.46 3.89
C GLU A 39 -15.59 -17.21 4.55
N SER A 40 -15.59 -16.50 5.69
CA SER A 40 -16.82 -16.19 6.44
C SER A 40 -17.58 -14.98 5.92
N THR A 41 -16.88 -14.04 5.28
CA THR A 41 -17.38 -12.75 4.78
C THR A 41 -16.82 -12.48 3.38
N PRO A 42 -17.36 -13.13 2.33
CA PRO A 42 -16.83 -13.01 0.96
C PRO A 42 -16.80 -11.57 0.45
N PHE A 43 -17.76 -10.73 0.86
CA PHE A 43 -17.83 -9.30 0.51
C PHE A 43 -17.25 -8.40 1.61
N LEU A 44 -16.03 -8.70 2.07
CA LEU A 44 -15.37 -7.93 3.13
C LEU A 44 -15.24 -6.45 2.74
N ILE A 45 -15.62 -5.54 3.63
CA ILE A 45 -15.31 -4.11 3.54
C ILE A 45 -14.18 -3.78 4.52
N LEU A 46 -12.99 -3.52 4.02
CA LEU A 46 -11.79 -3.25 4.79
C LEU A 46 -11.40 -1.77 4.73
N LEU A 47 -11.13 -1.15 5.88
CA LEU A 47 -10.54 0.17 5.99
C LEU A 47 -9.08 0.06 6.45
N GLU A 48 -8.16 0.59 5.66
CA GLU A 48 -6.75 0.72 6.03
C GLU A 48 -6.39 2.18 6.30
N ILE A 49 -5.76 2.44 7.45
CA ILE A 49 -5.34 3.78 7.88
C ILE A 49 -3.81 3.87 7.77
N GLY A 50 -3.33 4.85 7.00
CA GLY A 50 -1.89 5.05 6.77
C GLY A 50 -1.36 4.22 5.61
N THR A 51 -2.04 4.26 4.45
CA THR A 51 -1.73 3.42 3.28
C THR A 51 -0.30 3.60 2.74
N GLY A 52 0.33 4.76 2.98
CA GLY A 52 1.66 5.00 2.44
C GLY A 52 1.65 4.86 0.90
N SER A 53 2.66 4.19 0.35
CA SER A 53 2.74 3.92 -1.10
C SER A 53 1.65 3.00 -1.66
N GLY A 54 0.79 2.43 -0.82
CA GLY A 54 -0.36 1.60 -1.22
C GLY A 54 -0.04 0.14 -1.57
N THR A 55 1.21 -0.30 -1.42
CA THR A 55 1.64 -1.63 -1.86
C THR A 55 1.05 -2.76 -1.00
N ILE A 56 0.97 -2.56 0.31
CA ILE A 56 0.25 -3.48 1.22
C ILE A 56 -1.25 -3.42 0.95
N SER A 57 -1.84 -2.24 0.76
CA SER A 57 -3.27 -2.07 0.46
C SER A 57 -3.73 -2.85 -0.77
N VAL A 58 -2.91 -2.79 -1.84
CA VAL A 58 -3.13 -3.59 -3.05
C VAL A 58 -3.00 -5.09 -2.76
N SER A 59 -2.06 -5.48 -1.91
CA SER A 59 -1.91 -6.88 -1.48
C SER A 59 -3.15 -7.36 -0.71
N PHE A 60 -3.74 -6.54 0.17
CA PHE A 60 -5.01 -6.85 0.81
C PHE A 60 -6.13 -7.04 -0.21
N ALA A 61 -6.28 -6.11 -1.16
CA ALA A 61 -7.33 -6.18 -2.17
C ALA A 61 -7.25 -7.46 -3.02
N LYS A 62 -6.03 -7.87 -3.42
CA LYS A 62 -5.81 -9.14 -4.15
C LYS A 62 -6.20 -10.36 -3.32
N LEU A 63 -5.89 -10.35 -2.03
CA LEU A 63 -6.24 -11.46 -1.14
C LEU A 63 -7.75 -11.55 -0.92
N THR A 64 -8.45 -10.41 -0.86
CA THR A 64 -9.88 -10.33 -0.56
C THR A 64 -10.80 -10.29 -1.79
N SER A 65 -10.25 -10.39 -3.01
CA SER A 65 -10.84 -10.41 -4.38
C SER A 65 -12.31 -10.04 -4.64
N ASP A 66 -13.27 -10.49 -3.84
CA ASP A 66 -14.70 -10.18 -3.95
C ASP A 66 -15.16 -9.00 -3.06
N GLY A 67 -14.30 -8.57 -2.12
CA GLY A 67 -14.53 -7.45 -1.21
C GLY A 67 -13.99 -6.11 -1.69
N GLN A 68 -14.06 -5.10 -0.82
CA GLN A 68 -13.58 -3.74 -1.07
C GLN A 68 -12.54 -3.32 -0.01
N VAL A 69 -11.42 -2.75 -0.47
CA VAL A 69 -10.43 -2.11 0.40
C VAL A 69 -10.47 -0.60 0.18
N THR A 70 -10.76 0.16 1.23
CA THR A 70 -10.62 1.61 1.27
C THR A 70 -9.36 1.95 2.05
N ALA A 71 -8.37 2.54 1.38
CA ALA A 71 -7.10 2.89 1.99
C ALA A 71 -6.93 4.41 2.05
N ILE A 72 -6.60 4.95 3.23
CA ILE A 72 -6.50 6.40 3.46
C ILE A 72 -5.12 6.80 4.00
N ASP A 73 -4.70 8.02 3.69
CA ASP A 73 -3.50 8.66 4.23
C ASP A 73 -3.75 10.16 4.34
N LEU A 74 -3.04 10.82 5.27
CA LEU A 74 -3.10 12.28 5.43
C LEU A 74 -2.25 12.99 4.36
N LYS A 75 -1.24 12.32 3.81
CA LYS A 75 -0.29 12.92 2.88
C LYS A 75 -0.77 12.79 1.43
N GLN A 76 -1.22 13.90 0.84
CA GLN A 76 -1.77 13.92 -0.52
C GLN A 76 -0.78 13.43 -1.60
N ASN A 77 0.51 13.76 -1.47
CA ASN A 77 1.55 13.33 -2.41
C ASN A 77 1.74 11.80 -2.41
N VAL A 78 1.54 11.17 -1.25
CA VAL A 78 1.62 9.73 -1.07
C VAL A 78 0.39 9.03 -1.68
N LEU A 79 -0.80 9.62 -1.56
CA LEU A 79 -2.01 9.10 -2.20
C LEU A 79 -1.93 9.04 -3.74
N GLN A 80 -1.24 9.99 -4.38
CA GLN A 80 -1.03 9.92 -5.85
C GLN A 80 -0.23 8.67 -6.25
N ARG A 81 0.76 8.32 -5.43
CA ARG A 81 1.52 7.09 -5.62
C ARG A 81 0.69 5.85 -5.35
N ALA A 82 -0.06 5.81 -4.25
CA ALA A 82 -0.94 4.69 -3.92
C ALA A 82 -1.93 4.41 -5.06
N LYS A 83 -2.52 5.48 -5.65
CA LYS A 83 -3.38 5.37 -6.84
C LYS A 83 -2.66 4.74 -8.03
N ALA A 84 -1.42 5.15 -8.30
CA ALA A 84 -0.64 4.57 -9.39
C ALA A 84 -0.33 3.08 -9.18
N VAL A 85 -0.07 2.67 -7.94
CA VAL A 85 0.16 1.25 -7.58
C VAL A 85 -1.12 0.42 -7.68
N ALA A 86 -2.28 1.03 -7.43
CA ALA A 86 -3.59 0.37 -7.49
C ALA A 86 -4.17 0.21 -8.91
N VAL A 87 -3.47 0.65 -9.95
CA VAL A 87 -3.94 0.49 -11.33
C VAL A 87 -3.99 -1.00 -11.69
N GLY A 88 -5.14 -1.47 -12.18
CA GLY A 88 -5.32 -2.83 -12.68
C GLY A 88 -5.53 -3.90 -11.60
N ILE A 89 -5.86 -3.48 -10.38
CA ILE A 89 -6.36 -4.34 -9.30
C ILE A 89 -7.87 -4.48 -9.42
#